data_AF-A0AAD6RZC9-F1
#
_entry.id   AF-A0AAD6RZC9-F1
#
_cell.length_a   1.000
_cell.length_b   1.000
_cell.length_c   1.000
_cell.angle_alpha   90.00
_cell.angle_beta   90.00
_cell.angle_gamma   90.00
#
_symmetry.space_group_name_H-M   'P 1'
#
loop_
_entity.id
_entity.type
_entity.pdbx_description
1 polymer ?
#
loop_
_entity_poly.entity_id
_entity_poly.type
_entity_poly.pdbx_seq_one_letter_code
_entity_poly.pdbx_strand_id
1 'polypeptide(L)'
;MHLIWENLMKNLTLLWTGEFKGMDEGDGEYELTKALWEAIAASTASASDTIPSAYGSRIPNIAKDRPNVSAEMWSFWTLYLGPVLLRRKFRNVKYYRHFIKLVRLLNICLQFEITTDEIEEVRQGFISWVEVYESEYFQKKVDRLSLCPLTIHALLHIADGIVFCGPVWCYWAFPMERYCGSVQPGIRSRRFPWASIDRYVVEIAQLTQIKAVYNVAQELSLTAPRGLPQGSLEDPSYPTCILLPPRSSQRPAVNQIKSIAAALSTRSNTTMAQVNSALKDAIIEEWGKVRRIDSEAGDTMRSCSLGTAAEDSRDSTYVRYEMLVDKNARSRKKREDFELQTFYGQLTHIYRVHFSKPCPQLRTTSPTTYILAAIRSCILTDDDQDLANAGLDIHFYSRTGSLDVIDITSVQSLIGRVEVPKSDWAIIDRSGALARAQWLGEEDG
;
A
#
# COMPACT_ATOMS: atom_id res chain seq x y z
N MET A 1 -3.99 16.71 -11.90
CA MET A 1 -4.32 16.46 -10.47
C MET A 1 -3.36 17.07 -9.45
N HIS A 2 -2.12 17.46 -9.78
CA HIS A 2 -1.16 17.99 -8.80
C HIS A 2 -1.71 19.14 -7.92
N LEU A 3 -2.43 20.07 -8.54
CA LEU A 3 -3.06 21.22 -7.88
C LEU A 3 -4.09 20.84 -6.79
N ILE A 4 -4.66 19.63 -6.85
CA ILE A 4 -5.57 19.14 -5.81
C ILE A 4 -4.81 18.88 -4.52
N TRP A 5 -3.65 18.25 -4.62
CA TRP A 5 -2.80 17.94 -3.48
C TRP A 5 -2.13 19.20 -2.95
N GLU A 6 -1.67 20.08 -3.85
CA GLU A 6 -0.99 21.30 -3.45
C GLU A 6 -1.90 22.34 -2.84
N ASN A 7 -3.15 22.45 -3.31
CA ASN A 7 -4.01 23.57 -2.96
C ASN A 7 -5.38 23.14 -2.44
N LEU A 8 -6.11 22.24 -3.12
CA LEU A 8 -7.46 21.87 -2.66
C LEU A 8 -7.44 21.29 -1.25
N MET A 9 -6.59 20.29 -1.01
CA MET A 9 -6.50 19.66 0.31
C MET A 9 -6.01 20.62 1.38
N LYS A 10 -5.04 21.49 1.06
CA LYS A 10 -4.59 22.54 1.98
C LYS A 10 -5.73 23.50 2.31
N ASN A 11 -6.50 23.94 1.32
CA ASN A 11 -7.66 24.82 1.51
C ASN A 11 -8.71 24.15 2.41
N LEU A 12 -9.05 22.88 2.16
CA LEU A 12 -9.97 22.13 3.00
C LEU A 12 -9.46 22.01 4.44
N THR A 13 -8.18 21.71 4.64
CA THR A 13 -7.61 21.67 5.99
C THR A 13 -7.64 23.03 6.70
N LEU A 14 -7.37 24.12 5.98
CA LEU A 14 -7.50 25.47 6.52
C LEU A 14 -8.94 25.79 6.91
N LEU A 15 -9.93 25.29 6.15
CA LEU A 15 -11.35 25.42 6.50
C LEU A 15 -11.67 24.65 7.77
N TRP A 16 -11.26 23.39 7.86
CA TRP A 16 -11.51 22.57 9.04
C TRP A 16 -10.77 23.05 10.28
N THR A 17 -9.71 23.86 10.15
CA THR A 17 -8.99 24.44 11.29
C THR A 17 -9.35 25.89 11.59
N GLY A 18 -10.31 26.50 10.86
CA GLY A 18 -10.70 27.91 11.06
C GLY A 18 -9.62 28.93 10.68
N GLU A 19 -8.65 28.53 9.85
CA GLU A 19 -7.51 29.37 9.44
C GLU A 19 -7.64 29.88 8.01
N PHE A 20 -8.74 29.56 7.33
CA PHE A 20 -8.95 29.94 5.94
C PHE A 20 -9.37 31.41 5.83
N LYS A 21 -8.41 32.28 5.51
CA LYS A 21 -8.62 33.71 5.19
C LYS A 21 -9.43 34.48 6.24
N GLY A 22 -9.38 34.07 7.51
CA GLY A 22 -10.11 34.70 8.61
C GLY A 22 -11.63 34.54 8.55
N MET A 23 -12.14 33.58 7.78
CA MET A 23 -13.57 33.24 7.74
C MET A 23 -13.91 32.19 8.79
N ASP A 24 -15.10 32.32 9.37
CA ASP A 24 -15.68 31.37 10.33
C ASP A 24 -16.46 30.24 9.63
N GLU A 25 -17.01 29.31 10.39
CA GLU A 25 -17.90 28.26 9.90
C GLU A 25 -19.28 28.75 9.43
N GLY A 26 -19.64 30.02 9.67
CA GLY A 26 -20.97 30.56 9.36
C GLY A 26 -22.08 29.74 10.03
N ASP A 27 -23.04 29.25 9.25
CA ASP A 27 -24.10 28.35 9.74
C ASP A 27 -23.66 26.86 9.74
N GLY A 28 -22.37 26.60 9.45
CA GLY A 28 -21.77 25.29 9.37
C GLY A 28 -21.28 24.76 10.72
N GLU A 29 -20.79 23.51 10.71
CA GLU A 29 -20.25 22.82 11.90
C GLU A 29 -19.06 21.94 11.49
N TYR A 30 -18.23 22.47 10.57
CA TYR A 30 -17.13 21.75 9.96
C TYR A 30 -15.78 22.01 10.63
N GLU A 31 -15.71 22.97 11.57
CA GLU A 31 -14.47 23.25 12.28
C GLU A 31 -14.15 22.15 13.31
N LEU A 32 -12.93 21.63 13.21
CA LEU A 32 -12.31 20.76 14.18
C LEU A 32 -11.64 21.63 15.24
N THR A 33 -11.78 21.25 16.51
CA THR A 33 -11.08 21.97 17.59
C THR A 33 -9.56 21.84 17.41
N LYS A 34 -8.81 22.87 17.82
CA LYS A 34 -7.34 22.86 17.71
C LYS A 34 -6.71 21.62 18.34
N ALA A 35 -7.17 21.22 19.52
CA ALA A 35 -6.71 20.01 20.21
C ALA A 35 -6.99 18.73 19.41
N LEU A 36 -8.14 18.66 18.73
CA LEU A 36 -8.48 17.52 17.88
C LEU A 36 -7.59 17.45 16.64
N TRP A 37 -7.35 18.59 16.00
CA TRP A 37 -6.46 18.67 14.84
C TRP A 37 -5.00 18.33 15.20
N GLU A 38 -4.51 18.82 16.35
CA GLU A 38 -3.17 18.46 16.85
C GLU A 38 -3.05 16.96 17.14
N ALA A 39 -4.10 16.33 17.68
CA ALA A 39 -4.15 14.89 17.87
C ALA A 39 -4.12 14.13 16.54
N ILE A 40 -4.91 14.56 15.54
CA ILE A 40 -4.90 13.98 14.18
C ILE A 40 -3.52 14.09 13.55
N ALA A 41 -2.86 15.24 13.69
CA ALA A 41 -1.54 15.47 13.13
C ALA A 41 -0.45 14.66 13.85
N ALA A 42 -0.59 14.43 15.16
CA ALA A 42 0.28 13.52 15.90
C ALA A 42 0.09 12.07 15.46
N SER A 43 -1.15 11.61 15.31
CA SER A 43 -1.45 10.27 14.77
C SER A 43 -0.97 10.08 13.33
N THR A 44 -1.00 11.15 12.51
CA THR A 44 -0.44 11.13 11.15
C THR A 44 1.06 10.86 11.17
N ALA A 45 1.79 11.53 12.07
CA ALA A 45 3.24 11.33 12.20
C ALA A 45 3.58 9.93 12.73
N SER A 46 2.85 9.44 13.75
CA SER A 46 3.09 8.11 14.33
C SER A 46 2.73 6.96 13.37
N ALA A 47 1.72 7.15 12.51
CA ALA A 47 1.37 6.16 11.48
C ALA A 47 2.53 5.89 10.51
N SER A 48 3.47 6.82 10.37
CA SER A 48 4.66 6.62 9.53
C SER A 48 5.57 5.49 10.03
N ASP A 49 5.49 5.07 11.30
CA ASP A 49 6.26 3.93 11.83
C ASP A 49 5.66 2.59 11.42
N THR A 50 4.35 2.56 11.17
CA THR A 50 3.59 1.34 10.87
C THR A 50 3.17 1.22 9.41
N ILE A 51 3.60 2.18 8.58
CA ILE A 51 3.42 2.17 7.13
C ILE A 51 4.77 1.91 6.49
N PRO A 52 4.94 0.80 5.76
CA PRO A 52 6.23 0.44 5.16
C PRO A 52 6.82 1.52 4.25
N SER A 53 8.14 1.53 4.11
CA SER A 53 8.84 2.45 3.20
C SER A 53 8.43 2.31 1.73
N ALA A 54 7.90 1.13 1.36
CA ALA A 54 7.40 0.88 0.03
C ALA A 54 6.24 1.84 -0.35
N TYR A 55 5.50 2.36 0.62
CA TYR A 55 4.39 3.31 0.44
C TYR A 55 4.83 4.77 0.27
N GLY A 56 6.13 5.05 0.39
CA GLY A 56 6.70 6.38 0.18
C GLY A 56 7.33 6.99 1.44
N SER A 57 7.52 8.30 1.41
CA SER A 57 8.18 9.05 2.48
C SER A 57 7.35 9.10 3.77
N ARG A 58 8.02 9.30 4.92
CA ARG A 58 7.32 9.52 6.19
C ARG A 58 6.54 10.83 6.09
N ILE A 59 5.30 10.84 6.58
CA ILE A 59 4.49 12.05 6.60
C ILE A 59 4.74 12.74 7.94
N PRO A 60 5.24 14.00 7.94
CA PRO A 60 5.51 14.71 9.17
C PRO A 60 4.20 15.16 9.84
N ASN A 61 4.32 15.85 10.97
CA ASN A 61 3.15 16.37 11.66
C ASN A 61 2.51 17.50 10.82
N ILE A 62 1.36 17.21 10.21
CA ILE A 62 0.68 18.14 9.28
C ILE A 62 0.12 19.41 9.93
N ALA A 63 0.17 19.55 11.26
CA ALA A 63 -0.17 20.80 11.94
C ALA A 63 1.07 21.69 12.13
N LYS A 64 2.23 21.10 12.48
CA LYS A 64 3.46 21.84 12.80
C LYS A 64 4.35 22.07 11.57
N ASP A 65 4.41 21.09 10.67
CA ASP A 65 5.39 21.03 9.58
C ASP A 65 4.75 21.24 8.20
N ARG A 66 3.63 21.97 8.11
CA ARG A 66 2.88 22.21 6.86
C ARG A 66 3.75 22.60 5.65
N PRO A 67 4.79 23.46 5.78
CA PRO A 67 5.64 23.82 4.64
C PRO A 67 6.45 22.64 4.08
N ASN A 68 6.69 21.61 4.88
CA ASN A 68 7.50 20.45 4.52
C ASN A 68 6.65 19.29 3.97
N VAL A 69 5.33 19.43 3.90
CA VAL A 69 4.43 18.40 3.37
C VAL A 69 4.28 18.57 1.86
N SER A 70 4.88 17.65 1.10
CA SER A 70 4.83 17.65 -0.37
C SER A 70 3.44 17.26 -0.91
N ALA A 71 3.21 17.49 -2.20
CA ALA A 71 2.00 17.04 -2.88
C ALA A 71 1.83 15.51 -2.82
N GLU A 72 2.92 14.75 -2.92
CA GLU A 72 2.92 13.30 -2.75
C GLU A 72 2.40 12.90 -1.35
N MET A 73 2.92 13.54 -0.29
CA MET A 73 2.48 13.29 1.09
C MET A 73 1.01 13.65 1.30
N TRP A 74 0.54 14.76 0.72
CA TRP A 74 -0.89 15.12 0.76
C TRP A 74 -1.75 14.13 0.00
N SER A 75 -1.31 13.64 -1.16
CA SER A 75 -2.05 12.63 -1.91
C SER A 75 -2.21 11.34 -1.09
N PHE A 76 -1.11 10.85 -0.50
CA PHE A 76 -1.13 9.71 0.38
C PHE A 76 -2.02 9.92 1.60
N TRP A 77 -1.87 11.07 2.25
CA TRP A 77 -2.67 11.41 3.42
C TRP A 77 -4.15 11.42 3.05
N THR A 78 -4.56 12.09 1.98
CA THR A 78 -5.95 12.20 1.57
C THR A 78 -6.58 10.86 1.21
N LEU A 79 -5.85 10.00 0.49
CA LEU A 79 -6.41 8.74 -0.02
C LEU A 79 -6.47 7.65 1.05
N TYR A 80 -5.51 7.63 1.97
CA TYR A 80 -5.35 6.51 2.91
C TYR A 80 -5.49 6.91 4.39
N LEU A 81 -4.84 7.99 4.82
CA LEU A 81 -4.85 8.40 6.24
C LEU A 81 -6.09 9.20 6.62
N GLY A 82 -6.52 10.13 5.78
CA GLY A 82 -7.65 11.02 5.99
C GLY A 82 -8.94 10.27 6.31
N PRO A 83 -9.34 9.26 5.50
CA PRO A 83 -10.54 8.46 5.77
C PRO A 83 -10.50 7.81 7.14
N VAL A 84 -9.33 7.33 7.58
CA VAL A 84 -9.15 6.69 8.89
C VAL A 84 -9.14 7.72 10.03
N LEU A 85 -8.35 8.78 9.89
CA LEU A 85 -8.05 9.71 10.97
C LEU A 85 -9.16 10.75 11.20
N LEU A 86 -9.90 11.13 10.15
CA LEU A 86 -11.05 12.04 10.24
C LEU A 86 -12.36 11.32 10.62
N ARG A 87 -12.33 9.98 10.68
CA ARG A 87 -13.47 9.16 11.05
C ARG A 87 -14.02 9.57 12.42
N ARG A 88 -15.32 9.91 12.44
CA ARG A 88 -16.05 10.35 13.66
C ARG A 88 -15.41 11.55 14.36
N LYS A 89 -14.70 12.42 13.63
CA LYS A 89 -14.05 13.63 14.19
C LYS A 89 -14.85 14.91 14.00
N PHE A 90 -15.60 15.01 12.90
CA PHE A 90 -16.49 16.13 12.67
C PHE A 90 -17.70 16.07 13.61
N ARG A 91 -18.18 17.25 14.04
CA ARG A 91 -19.42 17.37 14.84
C ARG A 91 -20.61 16.81 14.07
N ASN A 92 -20.68 17.13 12.78
CA ASN A 92 -21.69 16.62 11.87
C ASN A 92 -21.06 15.67 10.85
N VAL A 93 -21.60 14.44 10.77
CA VAL A 93 -21.10 13.38 9.89
C VAL A 93 -21.17 13.74 8.40
N LYS A 94 -22.01 14.70 8.01
CA LYS A 94 -22.13 15.14 6.61
C LYS A 94 -20.80 15.63 6.02
N TYR A 95 -19.96 16.31 6.79
CA TYR A 95 -18.66 16.80 6.31
C TYR A 95 -17.66 15.66 6.11
N TYR A 96 -17.70 14.66 6.99
CA TYR A 96 -16.93 13.43 6.79
C TYR A 96 -17.36 12.71 5.52
N ARG A 97 -18.68 12.52 5.31
CA ARG A 97 -19.21 11.89 4.10
C ARG A 97 -18.87 12.67 2.83
N HIS A 98 -18.91 14.00 2.89
CA HIS A 98 -18.50 14.88 1.79
C HIS A 98 -17.02 14.70 1.46
N PHE A 99 -16.15 14.61 2.47
CA PHE A 99 -14.73 14.29 2.28
C PHE A 99 -14.52 12.88 1.70
N ILE A 100 -15.22 11.86 2.21
CA ILE A 100 -15.12 10.49 1.69
C ILE A 100 -15.59 10.39 0.23
N LYS A 101 -16.63 11.14 -0.16
CA LYS A 101 -17.06 11.23 -1.56
C LYS A 101 -15.96 11.83 -2.45
N LEU A 102 -15.23 12.83 -1.97
CA LEU A 102 -14.05 13.35 -2.67
C LEU A 102 -12.98 12.25 -2.85
N VAL A 103 -12.66 11.52 -1.78
CA VAL A 103 -11.64 10.45 -1.82
C VAL A 103 -12.00 9.36 -2.83
N ARG A 104 -13.27 8.94 -2.91
CA ARG A 104 -13.76 8.01 -3.94
C ARG A 104 -13.47 8.51 -5.36
N LEU A 105 -13.89 9.74 -5.67
CA LEU A 105 -13.72 10.32 -7.01
C LEU A 105 -12.23 10.45 -7.37
N LEU A 106 -11.40 10.81 -6.41
CA LEU A 106 -9.95 10.90 -6.58
C LEU A 106 -9.32 9.52 -6.83
N ASN A 107 -9.77 8.46 -6.16
CA ASN A 107 -9.30 7.10 -6.42
C ASN A 107 -9.63 6.63 -7.85
N ILE A 108 -10.84 6.91 -8.35
CA ILE A 108 -11.22 6.61 -9.74
C ILE A 108 -10.29 7.35 -10.72
N CYS A 109 -10.05 8.65 -10.49
CA CYS A 109 -9.16 9.45 -11.33
C CYS A 109 -7.70 8.94 -11.37
N LEU A 110 -7.27 8.17 -10.37
CA LEU A 110 -5.90 7.66 -10.23
C LEU A 110 -5.72 6.22 -10.74
N GLN A 111 -6.79 5.59 -11.23
CA GLN A 111 -6.69 4.27 -11.84
C GLN A 111 -5.75 4.29 -13.06
N PHE A 112 -5.05 3.18 -13.28
CA PHE A 112 -4.19 3.03 -14.45
C PHE A 112 -5.01 2.96 -15.74
N GLU A 113 -6.12 2.23 -15.69
CA GLU A 113 -7.15 2.14 -16.73
C GLU A 113 -8.45 2.67 -16.16
N ILE A 114 -9.16 3.50 -16.93
CA ILE A 114 -10.44 4.10 -16.54
C ILE A 114 -11.44 3.92 -17.68
N THR A 115 -12.64 3.45 -17.34
CA THR A 115 -13.72 3.22 -18.30
C THR A 115 -14.50 4.49 -18.59
N THR A 116 -15.26 4.50 -19.70
CA THR A 116 -16.14 5.64 -20.04
C THR A 116 -17.23 5.87 -18.99
N ASP A 117 -17.73 4.80 -18.38
CA ASP A 117 -18.75 4.88 -17.34
C ASP A 117 -18.18 5.48 -16.04
N GLU A 118 -16.96 5.10 -15.67
CA GLU A 118 -16.23 5.71 -14.55
C GLU A 118 -15.91 7.19 -14.81
N ILE A 119 -15.56 7.56 -16.05
CA ILE A 119 -15.36 8.97 -16.42
C ILE A 119 -16.65 9.78 -16.22
N GLU A 120 -17.81 9.20 -16.53
CA GLU A 120 -19.10 9.87 -16.31
C GLU A 120 -19.47 9.92 -14.82
N GLU A 121 -19.16 8.87 -14.06
CA GLU A 121 -19.26 8.89 -12.60
C GLU A 121 -18.42 10.03 -12.01
N VAL A 122 -17.19 10.23 -12.49
CA VAL A 122 -16.31 11.31 -12.05
C VAL A 122 -16.92 12.68 -12.34
N ARG A 123 -17.50 12.88 -13.53
CA ARG A 123 -18.12 14.15 -13.92
C ARG A 123 -19.32 14.50 -13.06
N GLN A 124 -20.30 13.60 -12.98
CA GLN A 124 -21.50 13.82 -12.15
C GLN A 124 -21.13 13.89 -10.67
N GLY A 125 -20.16 13.08 -10.25
CA GLY A 125 -19.63 13.06 -8.90
C GLY A 125 -19.05 14.41 -8.48
N PHE A 126 -18.18 15.01 -9.30
CA PHE A 126 -17.59 16.32 -8.99
C PHE A 126 -18.60 17.46 -9.08
N ILE A 127 -19.54 17.45 -10.02
CA ILE A 127 -20.64 18.43 -10.06
C ILE A 127 -21.42 18.39 -8.75
N SER A 128 -21.92 17.22 -8.36
CA SER A 128 -22.66 17.02 -7.12
C SER A 128 -21.82 17.37 -5.89
N TRP A 129 -20.53 17.06 -5.88
CA TRP A 129 -19.64 17.38 -4.78
C TRP A 129 -19.46 18.90 -4.61
N VAL A 130 -19.30 19.63 -5.72
CA VAL A 130 -19.15 21.10 -5.73
C VAL A 130 -20.46 21.77 -5.32
N GLU A 131 -21.62 21.30 -5.76
CA GLU A 131 -22.92 21.83 -5.32
C GLU A 131 -23.12 21.70 -3.80
N VAL A 132 -22.77 20.54 -3.23
CA VAL A 132 -22.79 20.33 -1.78
C VAL A 132 -21.76 21.24 -1.10
N TYR A 133 -20.58 21.40 -1.68
CA TYR A 133 -19.57 22.31 -1.14
C TYR A 133 -20.10 23.76 -1.10
N GLU A 134 -20.78 24.19 -2.16
CA GLU A 134 -21.38 25.52 -2.24
C GLU A 134 -22.50 25.75 -1.21
N SER A 135 -23.32 24.73 -0.94
CA SER A 135 -24.36 24.83 0.09
C SER A 135 -23.78 24.82 1.51
N GLU A 136 -22.77 24.00 1.76
CA GLU A 136 -22.30 23.70 3.12
C GLU A 136 -21.19 24.67 3.58
N TYR A 137 -20.23 24.99 2.72
CA TYR A 137 -19.10 25.85 3.04
C TYR A 137 -19.35 27.30 2.61
N PHE A 138 -19.66 27.51 1.32
CA PHE A 138 -19.92 28.86 0.78
C PHE A 138 -21.24 29.45 1.27
N GLN A 139 -22.25 28.62 1.54
CA GLN A 139 -23.57 29.01 2.06
C GLN A 139 -24.31 30.03 1.18
N LYS A 140 -23.88 30.20 -0.08
CA LYS A 140 -24.43 31.17 -1.05
C LYS A 140 -24.46 32.61 -0.53
N LYS A 141 -23.55 32.97 0.37
CA LYS A 141 -23.42 34.33 0.95
C LYS A 141 -22.30 35.08 0.24
N VAL A 142 -22.57 36.30 -0.21
CA VAL A 142 -21.59 37.14 -0.93
C VAL A 142 -20.34 37.40 -0.10
N ASP A 143 -20.49 37.59 1.21
CA ASP A 143 -19.37 37.82 2.14
C ASP A 143 -18.40 36.63 2.23
N ARG A 144 -18.83 35.45 1.79
CA ARG A 144 -18.06 34.20 1.78
C ARG A 144 -17.48 33.85 0.41
N LEU A 145 -17.53 34.75 -0.58
CA LEU A 145 -17.09 34.50 -1.96
C LEU A 145 -15.66 33.95 -2.06
N SER A 146 -14.80 34.29 -1.11
CA SER A 146 -13.41 33.81 -1.11
C SER A 146 -13.26 32.30 -0.84
N LEU A 147 -14.36 31.61 -0.45
CA LEU A 147 -14.52 30.15 -0.35
C LEU A 147 -14.74 29.46 -1.70
N CYS A 148 -14.87 30.19 -2.80
CA CYS A 148 -14.95 29.62 -4.15
C CYS A 148 -13.62 29.81 -4.90
N PRO A 149 -12.50 29.21 -4.45
CA PRO A 149 -11.23 29.34 -5.15
C PRO A 149 -11.27 28.58 -6.48
N LEU A 150 -10.38 28.99 -7.38
CA LEU A 150 -10.17 28.33 -8.68
C LEU A 150 -10.00 26.81 -8.56
N THR A 151 -9.40 26.34 -7.46
CA THR A 151 -9.13 24.91 -7.23
C THR A 151 -10.40 24.08 -7.01
N ILE A 152 -11.48 24.68 -6.49
CA ILE A 152 -12.79 24.02 -6.40
C ILE A 152 -13.42 23.95 -7.78
N HIS A 153 -13.40 25.04 -8.54
CA HIS A 153 -13.91 25.07 -9.91
C HIS A 153 -13.17 24.09 -10.84
N ALA A 154 -11.86 23.96 -10.67
CA ALA A 154 -11.03 23.05 -11.45
C ALA A 154 -11.48 21.57 -11.36
N LEU A 155 -12.18 21.17 -10.29
CA LEU A 155 -12.71 19.82 -10.15
C LEU A 155 -13.71 19.46 -11.26
N LEU A 156 -14.50 20.44 -11.70
CA LEU A 156 -15.53 20.26 -12.73
C LEU A 156 -14.93 19.88 -14.10
N HIS A 157 -13.67 20.23 -14.34
CA HIS A 157 -12.98 20.01 -15.61
C HIS A 157 -12.12 18.74 -15.62
N ILE A 158 -12.03 18.00 -14.50
CA ILE A 158 -11.16 16.81 -14.42
C ILE A 158 -11.60 15.74 -15.40
N ALA A 159 -12.90 15.46 -15.46
CA ALA A 159 -13.43 14.42 -16.34
C ALA A 159 -13.19 14.75 -17.82
N ASP A 160 -13.38 16.01 -18.22
CA ASP A 160 -13.09 16.46 -19.58
C ASP A 160 -11.59 16.41 -19.89
N GLY A 161 -10.76 16.75 -18.89
CA GLY A 161 -9.31 16.58 -18.97
C GLY A 161 -8.89 15.12 -19.20
N ILE A 162 -9.55 14.17 -18.54
CA ILE A 162 -9.28 12.73 -18.74
C ILE A 162 -9.69 12.29 -20.14
N VAL A 163 -10.84 12.76 -20.65
CA VAL A 163 -11.29 12.47 -22.03
C VAL A 163 -10.30 13.00 -23.06
N PHE A 164 -9.77 14.20 -22.85
CA PHE A 164 -8.89 14.86 -23.81
C PHE A 164 -7.44 14.36 -23.77
N CYS A 165 -6.90 14.12 -22.57
CA CYS A 165 -5.47 13.80 -22.38
C CYS A 165 -5.21 12.32 -22.03
N GLY A 166 -6.25 11.51 -21.84
CA GLY A 166 -6.15 10.17 -21.25
C GLY A 166 -6.12 10.18 -19.72
N PRO A 167 -5.88 9.03 -19.08
CA PRO A 167 -5.79 8.92 -17.62
C PRO A 167 -4.81 9.93 -17.00
N VAL A 168 -5.06 10.32 -15.74
CA VAL A 168 -4.29 11.37 -15.05
C VAL A 168 -2.77 11.13 -15.07
N TRP A 169 -2.35 9.87 -14.94
CA TRP A 169 -0.95 9.50 -14.91
C TRP A 169 -0.21 9.80 -16.23
N CYS A 170 -0.94 9.98 -17.35
CA CYS A 170 -0.36 10.32 -18.65
C CYS A 170 0.12 11.77 -18.73
N TYR A 171 -0.48 12.69 -17.96
CA TYR A 171 -0.23 14.14 -18.11
C TYR A 171 -0.01 14.88 -16.79
N TRP A 172 0.10 14.17 -15.65
CA TRP A 172 0.46 14.79 -14.38
C TRP A 172 1.88 15.37 -14.38
N ALA A 173 2.12 16.37 -13.52
CA ALA A 173 3.38 17.12 -13.49
C ALA A 173 4.53 16.43 -12.74
N PHE A 174 4.27 15.34 -11.99
CA PHE A 174 5.30 14.69 -11.17
C PHE A 174 6.57 14.27 -11.95
N PRO A 175 6.48 13.68 -13.17
CA PRO A 175 7.66 13.37 -13.97
C PRO A 175 8.44 14.63 -14.37
N MET A 176 7.74 15.71 -14.68
CA MET A 176 8.35 17.00 -15.03
C MET A 176 9.06 17.62 -13.83
N GLU A 177 8.45 17.61 -12.64
CA GLU A 177 9.08 18.10 -11.42
C GLU A 177 10.35 17.32 -11.06
N ARG A 178 10.29 15.98 -11.19
CA ARG A 178 11.46 15.12 -11.01
C ARG A 178 12.57 15.47 -12.01
N TYR A 179 12.22 15.72 -13.27
CA TYR A 179 13.16 16.16 -14.29
C TYR A 179 13.78 17.52 -13.93
N CYS A 180 12.98 18.52 -13.56
CA CYS A 180 13.47 19.82 -13.10
C CYS A 180 14.42 19.67 -11.89
N GLY A 181 14.08 18.81 -10.93
CA GLY A 181 14.94 18.50 -9.79
C GLY A 181 16.27 17.86 -10.20
N SER A 182 16.28 17.03 -11.24
CA SER A 182 17.52 16.46 -11.79
C SER A 182 18.40 17.50 -12.47
N VAL A 183 17.81 18.56 -13.05
CA VAL A 183 18.54 19.65 -13.73
C VAL A 183 19.08 20.69 -12.73
N GLN A 184 18.43 20.85 -11.59
CA GLN A 184 18.77 21.87 -10.60
C GLN A 184 20.26 21.86 -10.15
N PRO A 185 20.91 20.70 -9.89
CA PRO A 185 22.35 20.63 -9.60
C PRO A 185 23.26 21.13 -10.75
N GLY A 186 22.75 21.17 -11.98
CA GLY A 186 23.43 21.72 -13.17
C GLY A 186 23.57 23.24 -13.14
N ILE A 187 22.82 23.95 -12.30
CA ILE A 187 22.88 25.43 -12.17
C ILE A 187 24.09 25.83 -11.32
N ARG A 188 25.30 25.66 -11.88
CA ARG A 188 26.56 25.95 -11.19
C ARG A 188 26.99 27.42 -11.27
N SER A 189 26.41 28.20 -12.18
CA SER A 189 26.72 29.62 -12.35
C SER A 189 25.48 30.49 -12.17
N ARG A 190 25.54 31.44 -11.22
CA ARG A 190 24.50 32.46 -11.03
C ARG A 190 24.51 33.51 -12.14
N ARG A 191 25.66 33.72 -12.81
CA ARG A 191 25.83 34.70 -13.89
C ARG A 191 25.39 34.16 -15.24
N PHE A 192 25.61 32.86 -15.49
CA PHE A 192 25.27 32.19 -16.75
C PHE A 192 24.51 30.88 -16.50
N PRO A 193 23.28 30.96 -15.95
CA PRO A 193 22.51 29.79 -15.56
C PRO A 193 22.14 28.92 -16.78
N TRP A 194 21.69 29.53 -17.88
CA TRP A 194 21.27 28.84 -19.09
C TRP A 194 22.40 28.02 -19.73
N ALA A 195 23.58 28.63 -19.91
CA ALA A 195 24.74 27.91 -20.45
C ALA A 195 25.20 26.75 -19.54
N SER A 196 25.00 26.88 -18.22
CA SER A 196 25.31 25.79 -17.27
C SER A 196 24.31 24.64 -17.41
N ILE A 197 23.02 24.96 -17.54
CA ILE A 197 21.95 23.99 -17.77
C ILE A 197 22.15 23.28 -19.11
N ASP A 198 22.37 24.02 -20.20
CA ASP A 198 22.59 23.45 -21.54
C ASP A 198 23.73 22.44 -21.52
N ARG A 199 24.86 22.84 -20.92
CA ARG A 199 26.02 21.96 -20.78
C ARG A 199 25.68 20.71 -19.96
N TYR A 200 24.99 20.86 -18.83
CA TYR A 200 24.60 19.74 -17.98
C TYR A 200 23.68 18.75 -18.71
N VAL A 201 22.66 19.25 -19.42
CA VAL A 201 21.73 18.42 -20.20
C VAL A 201 22.47 17.70 -21.34
N VAL A 202 23.38 18.38 -22.04
CA VAL A 202 24.22 17.78 -23.08
C VAL A 202 25.10 16.67 -22.50
N GLU A 203 25.78 16.91 -21.38
CA GLU A 203 26.63 15.92 -20.72
C GLU A 203 25.83 14.68 -20.27
N ILE A 204 24.62 14.86 -19.72
CA ILE A 204 23.72 13.74 -19.36
C ILE A 204 23.26 12.97 -20.60
N ALA A 205 22.88 13.66 -21.67
CA ALA A 205 22.41 13.04 -22.90
C ALA A 205 23.53 12.21 -23.56
N GLN A 206 24.74 12.77 -23.63
CA GLN A 206 25.94 12.06 -24.12
C GLN A 206 26.24 10.82 -23.27
N LEU A 207 26.19 10.94 -21.94
CA LEU A 207 26.41 9.80 -21.06
C LEU A 207 25.34 8.71 -21.26
N THR A 208 24.08 9.11 -21.44
CA THR A 208 22.96 8.19 -21.72
C THR A 208 23.16 7.48 -23.06
N GLN A 209 23.60 8.21 -24.08
CA GLN A 209 23.92 7.65 -25.39
C GLN A 209 25.07 6.63 -25.30
N ILE A 210 26.16 6.95 -24.59
CA ILE A 210 27.28 6.02 -24.37
C ILE A 210 26.79 4.74 -23.66
N LYS A 211 25.99 4.90 -22.59
CA LYS A 211 25.40 3.76 -21.87
C LYS A 211 24.60 2.84 -22.80
N ALA A 212 23.80 3.41 -23.68
CA ALA A 212 22.96 2.66 -24.62
C ALA A 212 23.76 2.00 -25.75
N VAL A 213 24.64 2.76 -26.41
CA VAL A 213 25.42 2.29 -27.59
C VAL A 213 26.37 1.17 -27.22
N TYR A 214 27.03 1.27 -26.07
CA TYR A 214 28.02 0.28 -25.63
C TYR A 214 27.48 -0.74 -24.63
N ASN A 215 26.19 -0.65 -24.27
CA ASN A 215 25.55 -1.49 -23.26
C ASN A 215 26.31 -1.50 -21.91
N VAL A 216 26.81 -0.34 -21.49
CA VAL A 216 27.61 -0.15 -20.25
C VAL A 216 26.86 0.64 -19.17
N ALA A 217 25.53 0.53 -19.18
CA ALA A 217 24.67 1.28 -18.28
C ALA A 217 24.94 0.96 -16.80
N GLN A 218 25.28 -0.29 -16.49
CA GLN A 218 25.50 -0.76 -15.12
C GLN A 218 26.85 -0.30 -14.59
N GLU A 219 27.90 -0.37 -15.41
CA GLU A 219 29.27 0.05 -15.11
C GLU A 219 29.34 1.57 -14.90
N LEU A 220 28.63 2.34 -15.73
CA LEU A 220 28.55 3.80 -15.63
C LEU A 220 27.41 4.29 -14.74
N SER A 221 26.75 3.40 -13.98
CA SER A 221 25.72 3.81 -13.03
C SER A 221 26.31 4.55 -11.83
N LEU A 222 27.60 4.30 -11.50
CA LEU A 222 28.28 4.78 -10.29
C LEU A 222 27.50 4.51 -8.99
N THR A 223 26.55 3.58 -9.05
CA THR A 223 25.78 3.10 -7.91
C THR A 223 26.41 1.82 -7.40
N ALA A 224 26.36 1.59 -6.08
CA ALA A 224 26.73 0.30 -5.53
C ALA A 224 25.96 -0.80 -6.29
N PRO A 225 26.62 -1.89 -6.72
CA PRO A 225 25.95 -2.94 -7.46
C PRO A 225 24.74 -3.41 -6.65
N ARG A 226 23.55 -3.35 -7.26
CA ARG A 226 22.29 -3.87 -6.70
C ARG A 226 22.29 -5.41 -6.69
N GLY A 227 23.41 -6.01 -6.31
CA GLY A 227 23.48 -7.45 -6.09
C GLY A 227 22.57 -7.81 -4.93
N LEU A 228 22.13 -9.07 -4.92
CA LEU A 228 21.42 -9.58 -3.76
C LEU A 228 22.30 -9.47 -2.52
N PRO A 229 21.73 -9.11 -1.36
CA PRO A 229 22.47 -9.14 -0.10
C PRO A 229 23.18 -10.48 0.07
N GLN A 230 24.41 -10.46 0.58
CA GLN A 230 25.15 -11.69 0.84
C GLN A 230 24.30 -12.63 1.73
N GLY A 231 24.18 -13.90 1.33
CA GLY A 231 23.36 -14.89 2.01
C GLY A 231 21.88 -14.90 1.61
N SER A 232 21.50 -14.19 0.55
CA SER A 232 20.19 -14.36 -0.09
C SER A 232 20.09 -15.72 -0.78
N LEU A 233 18.87 -16.26 -0.87
CA LEU A 233 18.59 -17.52 -1.55
C LEU A 233 17.48 -17.34 -2.57
N GLU A 234 17.77 -17.74 -3.80
CA GLU A 234 16.80 -17.96 -4.87
C GLU A 234 16.58 -19.48 -5.00
N ASP A 235 15.33 -19.92 -5.01
CA ASP A 235 14.97 -21.33 -5.25
C ASP A 235 14.21 -21.42 -6.57
N PRO A 236 14.65 -22.22 -7.56
CA PRO A 236 13.97 -22.34 -8.85
C PRO A 236 12.50 -22.78 -8.76
N SER A 237 12.11 -23.44 -7.65
CA SER A 237 10.72 -23.82 -7.39
C SER A 237 9.82 -22.63 -7.06
N TYR A 238 10.42 -21.49 -6.72
CA TYR A 238 9.76 -20.25 -6.33
C TYR A 238 10.36 -19.05 -7.07
N PRO A 239 10.17 -18.95 -8.41
CA PRO A 239 10.79 -17.91 -9.23
C PRO A 239 10.26 -16.50 -8.93
N THR A 240 9.19 -16.37 -8.13
CA THR A 240 8.57 -15.09 -7.78
C THR A 240 9.03 -14.54 -6.43
N CYS A 241 9.93 -15.24 -5.72
CA CYS A 241 10.42 -14.75 -4.43
C CYS A 241 11.91 -15.05 -4.18
N ILE A 242 12.52 -14.17 -3.37
CA ILE A 242 13.91 -14.28 -2.91
C ILE A 242 13.91 -14.22 -1.39
N LEU A 243 14.53 -15.20 -0.74
CA LEU A 243 14.72 -15.21 0.71
C LEU A 243 15.94 -14.37 1.07
N LEU A 244 15.78 -13.50 2.06
CA LEU A 244 16.79 -12.54 2.47
C LEU A 244 17.16 -12.75 3.96
N PRO A 245 18.43 -12.49 4.34
CA PRO A 245 18.89 -12.67 5.71
C PRO A 245 18.14 -11.76 6.72
N PRO A 246 18.15 -12.12 8.01
CA PRO A 246 18.91 -13.23 8.62
C PRO A 246 18.35 -14.63 8.31
N ARG A 247 19.20 -15.65 8.42
CA ARG A 247 18.85 -17.07 8.29
C ARG A 247 19.18 -17.79 9.59
N SER A 248 18.26 -18.59 10.09
CA SER A 248 18.47 -19.52 11.19
C SER A 248 18.33 -20.95 10.68
N SER A 249 19.36 -21.76 10.88
CA SER A 249 19.29 -23.22 10.63
C SER A 249 18.87 -24.00 11.89
N GLN A 250 18.44 -23.30 12.95
CA GLN A 250 17.90 -23.95 14.14
C GLN A 250 16.54 -24.55 13.80
N ARG A 251 16.35 -25.83 14.16
CA ARG A 251 15.11 -26.53 13.91
C ARG A 251 13.96 -25.86 14.69
N PRO A 252 12.82 -25.54 14.05
CA PRO A 252 11.70 -24.88 14.72
C PRO A 252 11.15 -25.67 15.91
N ALA A 253 10.45 -24.97 16.80
CA ALA A 253 9.80 -25.60 17.96
C ALA A 253 8.70 -26.59 17.54
N VAL A 254 8.37 -27.53 18.43
CA VAL A 254 7.43 -28.64 18.13
C VAL A 254 6.05 -28.14 17.69
N ASN A 255 5.57 -27.03 18.25
CA ASN A 255 4.32 -26.39 17.83
C ASN A 255 4.39 -25.84 16.40
N GLN A 256 5.49 -25.20 16.02
CA GLN A 256 5.72 -24.69 14.66
C GLN A 256 5.80 -25.85 13.65
N ILE A 257 6.51 -26.93 14.00
CA ILE A 257 6.57 -28.14 13.17
C ILE A 257 5.17 -28.74 12.95
N LYS A 258 4.32 -28.77 13.98
CA LYS A 258 2.93 -29.23 13.85
C LYS A 258 2.14 -28.37 12.86
N SER A 259 2.30 -27.05 12.90
CA SER A 259 1.64 -26.14 11.95
C SER A 259 2.16 -26.31 10.52
N ILE A 260 3.49 -26.49 10.35
CA ILE A 260 4.09 -26.82 9.05
C ILE A 260 3.54 -28.15 8.52
N ALA A 261 3.46 -29.17 9.38
CA ALA A 261 2.91 -30.47 9.01
C ALA A 261 1.45 -30.36 8.58
N ALA A 262 0.65 -29.55 9.28
CA ALA A 262 -0.74 -29.29 8.92
C ALA A 262 -0.85 -28.67 7.52
N ALA A 263 -0.08 -27.62 7.24
CA ALA A 263 -0.07 -26.97 5.93
C ALA A 263 0.31 -27.93 4.79
N LEU A 264 1.38 -28.71 4.97
CA LEU A 264 1.84 -29.68 3.98
C LEU A 264 0.86 -30.85 3.78
N SER A 265 0.16 -31.27 4.85
CA SER A 265 -0.85 -32.33 4.80
C SER A 265 -2.05 -31.92 3.95
N THR A 266 -2.54 -30.69 4.14
CA THR A 266 -3.64 -30.11 3.36
C THR A 266 -3.24 -29.97 1.89
N ARG A 267 -2.04 -29.42 1.61
CA ARG A 267 -1.55 -29.23 0.24
C ARG A 267 -1.40 -30.55 -0.53
N SER A 268 -0.81 -31.56 0.12
CA SER A 268 -0.47 -32.83 -0.54
C SER A 268 -1.61 -33.85 -0.48
N ASN A 269 -2.74 -33.49 0.14
CA ASN A 269 -3.87 -34.37 0.44
C ASN A 269 -3.42 -35.70 1.07
N THR A 270 -2.65 -35.59 2.16
CA THR A 270 -2.00 -36.72 2.86
C THR A 270 -2.22 -36.63 4.36
N THR A 271 -1.92 -37.72 5.09
CA THR A 271 -2.14 -37.76 6.54
C THR A 271 -1.03 -37.04 7.31
N MET A 272 -1.39 -36.40 8.42
CA MET A 272 -0.42 -35.77 9.34
C MET A 272 0.68 -36.72 9.81
N ALA A 273 0.40 -38.02 9.97
CA ALA A 273 1.40 -39.01 10.40
C ALA A 273 2.50 -39.19 9.35
N GLN A 274 2.12 -39.29 8.08
CA GLN A 274 3.06 -39.42 6.95
C GLN A 274 3.93 -38.17 6.82
N VAL A 275 3.33 -36.98 6.90
CA VAL A 275 4.06 -35.71 6.83
C VAL A 275 5.03 -35.55 8.00
N ASN A 276 4.61 -35.86 9.23
CA ASN A 276 5.48 -35.78 10.40
C ASN A 276 6.67 -36.76 10.30
N SER A 277 6.46 -37.93 9.70
CA SER A 277 7.56 -38.85 9.43
C SER A 277 8.55 -38.26 8.44
N ALA A 278 8.06 -37.68 7.33
CA ALA A 278 8.89 -37.05 6.32
C ALA A 278 9.67 -35.84 6.87
N LEU A 279 9.04 -35.02 7.71
CA LEU A 279 9.67 -33.83 8.28
C LEU A 279 10.87 -34.16 9.16
N LYS A 280 11.01 -35.37 9.71
CA LYS A 280 12.19 -35.77 10.52
C LYS A 280 13.48 -35.60 9.73
N ASP A 281 13.47 -35.99 8.47
CA ASP A 281 14.62 -35.98 7.56
C ASP A 281 14.71 -34.67 6.74
N ALA A 282 13.72 -33.78 6.85
CA ALA A 282 13.72 -32.50 6.16
C ALA A 282 14.67 -31.49 6.82
N ILE A 283 15.34 -30.69 5.99
CA ILE A 283 16.09 -29.52 6.42
C ILE A 283 15.10 -28.36 6.53
N ILE A 284 14.88 -27.87 7.74
CA ILE A 284 13.97 -26.74 8.00
C ILE A 284 14.80 -25.55 8.45
N GLU A 285 14.78 -24.49 7.65
CA GLU A 285 15.44 -23.21 7.93
C GLU A 285 14.38 -22.13 8.14
N GLU A 286 14.66 -21.18 9.02
CA GLU A 286 13.86 -19.97 9.21
C GLU A 286 14.58 -18.78 8.58
N TRP A 287 13.82 -17.93 7.89
CA TRP A 287 14.31 -16.75 7.20
C TRP A 287 13.63 -15.49 7.72
N GLY A 288 14.40 -14.41 7.80
CA GLY A 288 13.95 -13.16 8.40
C GLY A 288 13.15 -12.29 7.44
N LYS A 289 13.36 -12.45 6.14
CA LYS A 289 12.80 -11.58 5.11
C LYS A 289 12.55 -12.35 3.81
N VAL A 290 11.58 -11.88 3.05
CA VAL A 290 11.25 -12.35 1.71
C VAL A 290 10.96 -11.15 0.82
N ARG A 291 11.53 -11.15 -0.38
CA ARG A 291 11.26 -10.15 -1.41
C ARG A 291 10.49 -10.81 -2.54
N ARG A 292 9.37 -10.21 -2.94
CA ARG A 292 8.66 -10.57 -4.18
C ARG A 292 9.41 -9.98 -5.37
N ILE A 293 9.45 -10.72 -6.47
CA ILE A 293 10.13 -10.33 -7.72
C ILE A 293 9.23 -10.51 -8.96
N ASP A 294 7.93 -10.62 -8.74
CA ASP A 294 6.89 -10.61 -9.78
C ASP A 294 6.79 -9.27 -10.53
N SER A 295 7.33 -8.19 -9.95
CA SER A 295 7.44 -6.87 -10.57
C SER A 295 8.79 -6.21 -10.27
N GLU A 296 9.18 -5.22 -11.07
CA GLU A 296 10.42 -4.44 -10.88
C GLU A 296 10.49 -3.72 -9.51
N ALA A 297 9.34 -3.57 -8.84
CA ALA A 297 9.18 -2.88 -7.56
C ALA A 297 8.56 -3.79 -6.48
N GLY A 298 8.87 -5.08 -6.50
CA GLY A 298 8.28 -6.05 -5.57
C GLY A 298 8.57 -5.75 -4.09
N ASP A 299 7.59 -6.03 -3.24
CA ASP A 299 7.64 -5.74 -1.80
C ASP A 299 8.68 -6.63 -1.08
N THR A 300 9.41 -6.02 -0.14
CA THR A 300 10.24 -6.77 0.83
C THR A 300 9.51 -6.84 2.15
N MET A 301 9.07 -8.04 2.51
CA MET A 301 8.35 -8.34 3.75
C MET A 301 9.30 -8.95 4.77
N ARG A 302 9.03 -8.70 6.05
CA ARG A 302 9.85 -9.14 7.16
C ARG A 302 9.04 -10.02 8.11
N SER A 303 9.65 -11.10 8.60
CA SER A 303 9.10 -11.85 9.73
C SER A 303 9.31 -11.10 11.03
N CYS A 304 8.30 -11.04 11.91
CA CYS A 304 8.47 -10.42 13.22
C CYS A 304 9.34 -11.24 14.19
N SER A 305 9.54 -12.54 13.94
CA SER A 305 10.30 -13.44 14.82
C SER A 305 11.82 -13.33 14.69
N LEU A 306 12.33 -13.12 13.47
CA LEU A 306 13.74 -13.31 13.16
C LEU A 306 14.39 -12.00 12.65
N GLY A 307 15.41 -11.56 13.38
CA GLY A 307 16.20 -10.37 13.10
C GLY A 307 15.81 -9.15 13.94
N THR A 308 16.74 -8.19 14.05
CA THR A 308 16.53 -6.93 14.78
C THR A 308 16.02 -5.84 13.84
N ALA A 309 15.11 -5.01 14.37
CA ALA A 309 14.67 -3.80 13.70
C ALA A 309 15.70 -2.71 14.00
N ALA A 310 16.10 -1.92 12.99
CA ALA A 310 16.81 -0.68 13.26
C ALA A 310 15.82 0.30 13.92
N GLU A 311 16.31 1.22 14.75
CA GLU A 311 15.49 2.19 15.49
C GLU A 311 14.62 3.05 14.55
N ASP A 312 15.17 3.35 13.38
CA ASP A 312 14.60 4.14 12.30
C ASP A 312 13.77 3.32 11.28
N SER A 313 13.72 2.00 11.45
CA SER A 313 12.98 1.11 10.54
C SER A 313 11.47 1.19 10.73
N ARG A 314 10.73 0.96 9.63
CA ARG A 314 9.26 0.91 9.63
C ARG A 314 8.78 -0.53 9.73
N ASP A 315 7.62 -0.73 10.34
CA ASP A 315 6.97 -2.03 10.42
C ASP A 315 6.63 -2.52 9.00
N SER A 316 7.28 -3.62 8.61
CA SER A 316 7.11 -4.31 7.33
C SER A 316 6.72 -5.77 7.58
N THR A 317 6.07 -6.03 8.72
CA THR A 317 5.67 -7.37 9.14
C THR A 317 4.23 -7.72 8.79
N TYR A 318 3.41 -6.78 8.34
CA TYR A 318 2.01 -7.04 8.00
C TYR A 318 1.83 -7.22 6.49
N VAL A 319 1.06 -8.24 6.12
CA VAL A 319 0.87 -8.66 4.72
C VAL A 319 -0.60 -8.93 4.40
N ARG A 320 -0.95 -8.73 3.13
CA ARG A 320 -2.16 -9.26 2.50
C ARG A 320 -1.86 -10.64 1.95
N TYR A 321 -2.75 -11.60 2.16
CA TYR A 321 -2.64 -12.95 1.61
C TYR A 321 -4.01 -13.49 1.24
N GLU A 322 -4.05 -14.44 0.31
CA GLU A 322 -5.30 -15.03 -0.17
C GLU A 322 -5.31 -16.53 0.13
N MET A 323 -6.45 -17.03 0.58
CA MET A 323 -6.65 -18.44 0.91
C MET A 323 -7.98 -18.94 0.35
N LEU A 324 -8.01 -20.20 -0.07
CA LEU A 324 -9.25 -20.90 -0.38
C LEU A 324 -9.94 -21.29 0.92
N VAL A 325 -11.18 -20.82 1.08
CA VAL A 325 -12.03 -21.09 2.24
C VAL A 325 -13.23 -21.90 1.78
N ASP A 326 -13.48 -23.03 2.43
CA ASP A 326 -14.69 -23.81 2.17
C ASP A 326 -15.92 -23.12 2.79
N LYS A 327 -16.83 -22.65 1.92
CA LYS A 327 -18.13 -22.08 2.33
C LYS A 327 -18.94 -23.06 3.17
N ASN A 328 -18.77 -24.36 2.91
CA ASN A 328 -19.47 -25.43 3.58
C ASN A 328 -18.71 -26.01 4.79
N ALA A 329 -17.63 -25.36 5.27
CA ALA A 329 -16.83 -25.86 6.38
C ALA A 329 -17.65 -26.15 7.66
N ARG A 330 -18.74 -25.40 7.89
CA ARG A 330 -19.66 -25.60 9.03
C ARG A 330 -20.71 -26.70 8.78
N SER A 331 -20.87 -27.15 7.55
CA SER A 331 -21.88 -28.10 7.07
C SER A 331 -21.24 -29.38 6.53
N ARG A 332 -20.79 -30.27 7.43
CA ARG A 332 -20.08 -31.53 7.11
C ARG A 332 -20.70 -32.47 6.08
N LYS A 333 -21.99 -32.29 5.72
CA LYS A 333 -22.72 -33.13 4.76
C LYS A 333 -22.77 -32.55 3.34
N LYS A 334 -22.35 -31.29 3.16
CA LYS A 334 -22.28 -30.65 1.84
C LYS A 334 -20.91 -30.88 1.23
N ARG A 335 -20.85 -30.93 -0.10
CA ARG A 335 -19.58 -30.98 -0.84
C ARG A 335 -18.80 -29.69 -0.56
N GLU A 336 -17.49 -29.81 -0.46
CA GLU A 336 -16.57 -28.68 -0.31
C GLU A 336 -16.80 -27.69 -1.47
N ASP A 337 -16.96 -26.42 -1.13
CA ASP A 337 -17.14 -25.31 -2.06
C ASP A 337 -16.16 -24.21 -1.70
N PHE A 338 -15.00 -24.23 -2.36
CA PHE A 338 -13.88 -23.34 -2.04
C PHE A 338 -14.02 -22.00 -2.75
N GLU A 339 -13.93 -20.92 -1.98
CA GLU A 339 -13.87 -19.56 -2.48
C GLU A 339 -12.56 -18.91 -2.06
N LEU A 340 -11.91 -18.20 -2.99
CA LEU A 340 -10.72 -17.43 -2.68
C LEU A 340 -11.13 -16.18 -1.88
N GLN A 341 -10.59 -16.06 -0.67
CA GLN A 341 -10.85 -14.93 0.21
C GLN A 341 -9.54 -14.21 0.59
N THR A 342 -9.62 -12.89 0.70
CA THR A 342 -8.53 -12.03 1.12
C THR A 342 -8.45 -11.97 2.64
N PHE A 343 -7.25 -12.12 3.17
CA PHE A 343 -6.92 -11.99 4.57
C PHE A 343 -5.77 -11.02 4.77
N TYR A 344 -5.66 -10.53 5.99
CA TYR A 344 -4.59 -9.65 6.44
C TYR A 344 -4.01 -10.20 7.73
N GLY A 345 -2.72 -10.03 7.95
CA GLY A 345 -2.10 -10.53 9.17
C GLY A 345 -0.64 -10.18 9.31
N GLN A 346 -0.10 -10.47 10.49
CA GLN A 346 1.32 -10.28 10.77
C GLN A 346 2.10 -11.53 10.37
N LEU A 347 3.03 -11.38 9.43
CA LEU A 347 4.03 -12.39 9.07
C LEU A 347 4.94 -12.65 10.27
N THR A 348 4.69 -13.78 10.93
CA THR A 348 5.43 -14.16 12.14
C THR A 348 6.72 -14.87 11.80
N HIS A 349 6.68 -15.85 10.88
CA HIS A 349 7.83 -16.67 10.50
C HIS A 349 7.83 -16.95 8.99
N ILE A 350 9.01 -17.13 8.40
CA ILE A 350 9.18 -17.62 7.04
C ILE A 350 10.01 -18.90 7.12
N TYR A 351 9.46 -20.03 6.68
CA TYR A 351 10.12 -21.32 6.72
C TYR A 351 10.50 -21.78 5.32
N ARG A 352 11.71 -22.29 5.18
CA ARG A 352 12.12 -23.09 4.04
C ARG A 352 12.23 -24.55 4.49
N VAL A 353 11.40 -25.40 3.92
CA VAL A 353 11.40 -26.85 4.16
C VAL A 353 11.98 -27.53 2.93
N HIS A 354 13.20 -28.05 3.02
CA HIS A 354 13.88 -28.70 1.92
C HIS A 354 14.01 -30.21 2.16
N PHE A 355 13.53 -31.00 1.20
CA PHE A 355 13.69 -32.44 1.16
C PHE A 355 14.81 -32.81 0.18
N SER A 356 15.96 -33.24 0.69
CA SER A 356 17.13 -33.62 -0.13
C SER A 356 16.91 -34.90 -0.94
N LYS A 357 15.87 -35.68 -0.63
CA LYS A 357 15.50 -36.91 -1.31
C LYS A 357 14.03 -36.84 -1.74
N PRO A 358 13.62 -37.53 -2.82
CA PRO A 358 12.22 -37.72 -3.15
C PRO A 358 11.45 -38.23 -1.94
N CYS A 359 10.28 -37.65 -1.70
CA CYS A 359 9.40 -38.03 -0.59
C CYS A 359 8.07 -38.54 -1.18
N PRO A 360 7.96 -39.86 -1.42
CA PRO A 360 6.72 -40.46 -1.93
C PRO A 360 5.50 -40.14 -1.05
N GLN A 361 5.71 -39.96 0.26
CA GLN A 361 4.67 -39.58 1.22
C GLN A 361 4.05 -38.21 0.92
N LEU A 362 4.82 -37.29 0.33
CA LEU A 362 4.36 -35.97 -0.14
C LEU A 362 4.12 -35.96 -1.66
N ARG A 363 4.10 -37.15 -2.29
CA ARG A 363 3.97 -37.34 -3.74
C ARG A 363 5.06 -36.62 -4.55
N THR A 364 6.25 -36.45 -3.98
CA THR A 364 7.39 -35.84 -4.69
C THR A 364 8.33 -36.92 -5.25
N THR A 365 8.69 -36.77 -6.52
CA THR A 365 9.57 -37.70 -7.27
C THR A 365 11.01 -37.19 -7.38
N SER A 366 11.25 -35.93 -7.04
CA SER A 366 12.56 -35.27 -7.02
C SER A 366 12.79 -34.59 -5.67
N PRO A 367 14.02 -34.15 -5.35
CA PRO A 367 14.24 -33.19 -4.26
C PRO A 367 13.29 -32.00 -4.43
N THR A 368 12.70 -31.54 -3.33
CA THR A 368 11.65 -30.51 -3.36
C THR A 368 11.85 -29.54 -2.21
N THR A 369 11.68 -28.25 -2.49
CA THR A 369 11.63 -27.19 -1.49
C THR A 369 10.20 -26.68 -1.38
N TYR A 370 9.74 -26.43 -0.16
CA TYR A 370 8.55 -25.64 0.12
C TYR A 370 8.95 -24.40 0.91
N ILE A 371 8.45 -23.23 0.50
CA ILE A 371 8.61 -21.99 1.25
C ILE A 371 7.24 -21.62 1.81
N LEU A 372 7.16 -21.55 3.13
CA LEU A 372 5.93 -21.35 3.88
C LEU A 372 5.98 -20.05 4.67
N ALA A 373 4.89 -19.30 4.66
CA ALA A 373 4.67 -18.14 5.52
C ALA A 373 3.76 -18.52 6.69
N ALA A 374 4.20 -18.25 7.92
CA ALA A 374 3.35 -18.35 9.09
C ALA A 374 2.82 -16.96 9.46
N ILE A 375 1.53 -16.75 9.31
CA ILE A 375 0.88 -15.45 9.43
C ILE A 375 -0.14 -15.51 10.56
N ARG A 376 -0.06 -14.57 11.49
CA ARG A 376 -1.10 -14.40 12.50
C ARG A 376 -2.18 -13.48 11.94
N SER A 377 -3.35 -14.04 11.67
CA SER A 377 -4.44 -13.31 11.02
C SER A 377 -4.93 -12.13 11.85
N CYS A 378 -5.44 -11.10 11.18
CA CYS A 378 -6.20 -10.02 11.78
C CYS A 378 -7.69 -10.37 11.70
N ILE A 379 -8.40 -10.33 12.84
CA ILE A 379 -9.85 -10.51 12.86
C ILE A 379 -10.47 -9.17 12.54
N LEU A 380 -10.95 -9.02 11.30
CA LEU A 380 -11.61 -7.81 10.84
C LEU A 380 -12.88 -7.56 11.67
N THR A 381 -13.09 -6.30 12.03
CA THR A 381 -14.36 -5.81 12.57
C THR A 381 -15.29 -5.44 11.44
N ASP A 382 -16.60 -5.34 11.71
CA ASP A 382 -17.60 -4.92 10.71
C ASP A 382 -17.15 -3.65 9.97
N ASP A 383 -17.37 -3.67 8.65
CA ASP A 383 -16.96 -2.57 7.78
C ASP A 383 -17.66 -1.27 8.16
N ASP A 384 -16.92 -0.17 8.08
CA ASP A 384 -17.52 1.14 8.27
C ASP A 384 -18.44 1.45 7.10
N GLN A 385 -19.75 1.60 7.38
CA GLN A 385 -20.76 1.75 6.34
C GLN A 385 -20.50 2.95 5.43
N ASP A 386 -19.95 4.06 5.93
CA ASP A 386 -19.65 5.23 5.11
C ASP A 386 -18.48 4.94 4.14
N LEU A 387 -17.47 4.18 4.56
CA LEU A 387 -16.34 3.76 3.71
C LEU A 387 -16.75 2.69 2.70
N ALA A 388 -17.52 1.70 3.14
CA ALA A 388 -18.05 0.63 2.29
C ALA A 388 -18.97 1.19 1.19
N ASN A 389 -19.87 2.12 1.53
CA ASN A 389 -20.73 2.80 0.55
C ASN A 389 -19.92 3.62 -0.46
N ALA A 390 -18.75 4.10 -0.06
CA ALA A 390 -17.83 4.81 -0.95
C ALA A 390 -16.93 3.87 -1.76
N GLY A 391 -17.01 2.56 -1.57
CA GLY A 391 -16.16 1.58 -2.25
C GLY A 391 -14.69 1.67 -1.85
N LEU A 392 -14.38 2.20 -0.65
CA LEU A 392 -13.01 2.31 -0.16
C LEU A 392 -12.61 1.02 0.57
N ASP A 393 -11.53 0.39 0.11
CA ASP A 393 -10.97 -0.85 0.65
C ASP A 393 -10.14 -0.56 1.93
N ILE A 394 -10.83 -0.14 3.00
CA ILE A 394 -10.23 0.20 4.29
C ILE A 394 -10.91 -0.62 5.37
N HIS A 395 -10.17 -1.59 5.91
CA HIS A 395 -10.66 -2.48 6.97
C HIS A 395 -10.09 -2.12 8.32
N PHE A 396 -10.79 -2.53 9.38
CA PHE A 396 -10.37 -2.33 10.76
C PHE A 396 -10.23 -3.67 11.48
N TYR A 397 -9.33 -3.76 12.45
CA TYR A 397 -9.19 -4.91 13.33
C TYR A 397 -8.76 -4.48 14.73
N SER A 398 -9.15 -5.25 15.74
CA SER A 398 -8.74 -5.02 17.14
C SER A 398 -8.15 -6.26 17.80
N ARG A 399 -8.33 -7.43 17.17
CA ARG A 399 -7.86 -8.71 17.67
C ARG A 399 -7.10 -9.47 16.59
N THR A 400 -6.11 -10.22 17.04
CA THR A 400 -5.42 -11.20 16.20
C THR A 400 -6.11 -12.56 16.31
N GLY A 401 -6.09 -13.31 15.21
CA GLY A 401 -6.72 -14.61 15.07
C GLY A 401 -5.72 -15.76 15.12
N SER A 402 -6.03 -16.83 14.39
CA SER A 402 -5.21 -18.03 14.27
C SER A 402 -3.87 -17.77 13.61
N LEU A 403 -2.93 -18.71 13.82
CA LEU A 403 -1.71 -18.80 13.04
C LEU A 403 -1.99 -19.64 11.80
N ASP A 404 -2.02 -18.99 10.65
CA ASP A 404 -2.19 -19.63 9.35
C ASP A 404 -0.80 -19.93 8.78
N VAL A 405 -0.53 -21.17 8.40
CA VAL A 405 0.70 -21.54 7.71
C VAL A 405 0.35 -21.87 6.27
N ILE A 406 0.80 -21.02 5.36
CA ILE A 406 0.44 -21.05 3.95
C ILE A 406 1.69 -21.09 3.07
N ASP A 407 1.50 -21.41 1.80
CA ASP A 407 2.57 -21.27 0.82
C ASP A 407 2.89 -19.78 0.61
N ILE A 408 4.18 -19.45 0.48
CA ILE A 408 4.62 -18.07 0.30
C ILE A 408 4.02 -17.39 -0.94
N THR A 409 3.65 -18.15 -1.99
CA THR A 409 3.04 -17.59 -3.20
C THR A 409 1.65 -17.01 -2.93
N SER A 410 0.97 -17.46 -1.86
CA SER A 410 -0.33 -16.92 -1.42
C SER A 410 -0.20 -15.52 -0.82
N VAL A 411 0.98 -15.12 -0.36
CA VAL A 411 1.24 -13.77 0.17
C VAL A 411 1.36 -12.80 -0.99
N GLN A 412 0.46 -11.82 -1.07
CA GLN A 412 0.34 -10.91 -2.21
C GLN A 412 1.25 -9.69 -2.07
N SER A 413 1.08 -8.94 -0.99
CA SER A 413 1.64 -7.60 -0.84
C SER A 413 1.87 -7.25 0.62
N LEU A 414 2.73 -6.27 0.84
CA LEU A 414 2.93 -5.67 2.13
C LEU A 414 1.83 -4.64 2.40
N ILE A 415 1.28 -4.61 3.61
CA ILE A 415 0.25 -3.63 4.01
C ILE A 415 0.78 -2.65 5.05
N GLY A 416 0.20 -1.44 5.06
CA GLY A 416 0.37 -0.48 6.12
C GLY A 416 -0.71 -0.64 7.18
N ARG A 417 -0.46 -0.12 8.39
CA ARG A 417 -1.49 -0.02 9.43
C ARG A 417 -1.44 1.32 10.14
N VAL A 418 -2.58 1.77 10.66
CA VAL A 418 -2.72 3.03 11.39
C VAL A 418 -3.41 2.76 12.71
N GLU A 419 -2.82 3.24 13.79
CA GLU A 419 -3.45 3.14 15.11
C GLU A 419 -4.61 4.14 15.21
N VAL A 420 -5.76 3.64 15.67
CA VAL A 420 -6.99 4.41 15.87
C VAL A 420 -7.31 4.41 17.37
N PRO A 421 -7.96 5.46 17.92
CA PRO A 421 -8.32 5.49 19.33
C PRO A 421 -9.11 4.24 19.77
N LYS A 422 -8.89 3.78 21.02
CA LYS A 422 -9.40 2.53 21.62
C LYS A 422 -8.66 1.26 21.22
N SER A 423 -7.40 1.36 20.77
CA SER A 423 -6.55 0.22 20.39
C SER A 423 -7.05 -0.55 19.16
N ASP A 424 -7.88 0.09 18.34
CA ASP A 424 -8.26 -0.42 17.03
C ASP A 424 -7.16 -0.05 16.02
N TRP A 425 -7.03 -0.85 14.96
CA TRP A 425 -6.10 -0.62 13.87
C TRP A 425 -6.87 -0.54 12.56
N ALA A 426 -6.54 0.43 11.72
CA ALA A 426 -6.96 0.45 10.33
C ALA A 426 -5.87 -0.14 9.44
N ILE A 427 -6.28 -0.89 8.42
CA ILE A 427 -5.40 -1.46 7.40
C ILE A 427 -5.37 -0.51 6.22
N ILE A 428 -4.17 -0.20 5.74
CA ILE A 428 -3.94 0.53 4.51
C ILE A 428 -3.40 -0.43 3.48
N ASP A 429 -4.25 -0.74 2.52
CA ASP A 429 -3.88 -1.53 1.37
C ASP A 429 -3.73 -0.65 0.12
N ARG A 430 -2.58 -0.78 -0.55
CA ARG A 430 -2.33 -0.12 -1.85
C ARG A 430 -2.45 -1.09 -3.02
N SER A 431 -2.64 -2.36 -2.71
CA SER A 431 -2.72 -3.42 -3.69
C SER A 431 -4.12 -3.38 -4.29
N GLY A 432 -4.27 -2.53 -5.31
CA GLY A 432 -5.51 -2.39 -6.07
C GLY A 432 -5.88 -3.69 -6.81
N ALA A 433 -6.82 -3.61 -7.76
CA ALA A 433 -7.35 -4.78 -8.47
C ALA A 433 -6.31 -5.70 -9.17
N LEU A 434 -5.07 -5.24 -9.34
CA LEU A 434 -3.96 -5.94 -10.00
C LEU A 434 -3.18 -6.92 -9.10
N ALA A 435 -3.34 -6.88 -7.78
CA ALA A 435 -2.69 -7.82 -6.88
C ALA A 435 -3.62 -9.00 -6.55
N ARG A 436 -3.63 -10.00 -7.42
CA ARG A 436 -4.41 -11.24 -7.21
C ARG A 436 -3.51 -12.46 -7.33
N ALA A 437 -3.69 -13.45 -6.47
CA ALA A 437 -3.08 -14.75 -6.65
C ALA A 437 -3.62 -15.39 -7.93
N GLN A 438 -2.73 -15.88 -8.81
CA GLN A 438 -3.14 -16.76 -9.90
C GLN A 438 -3.39 -18.15 -9.34
N TRP A 439 -4.66 -18.55 -9.24
CA TRP A 439 -5.02 -19.95 -9.08
C TRP A 439 -5.10 -20.60 -10.46
N LEU A 440 -4.12 -21.45 -10.79
CA LEU A 440 -4.24 -22.37 -11.91
C LEU A 440 -5.18 -23.48 -11.46
N GLY A 441 -6.44 -23.40 -11.89
CA GLY A 441 -7.38 -24.50 -11.70
C GLY A 441 -6.89 -25.75 -12.42
N GLU A 442 -7.20 -26.91 -11.86
CA GLU A 442 -7.10 -28.16 -12.60
C GLU A 442 -7.95 -28.00 -13.87
N GLU A 443 -7.31 -28.07 -15.04
CA GLU A 443 -8.02 -28.27 -16.30
C GLU A 443 -8.80 -29.57 -16.15
N ASP A 444 -10.11 -29.46 -15.95
CA ASP A 444 -11.03 -30.59 -16.00
C ASP A 444 -10.84 -31.27 -17.36
N GLY A 445 -10.32 -32.50 -17.32
CA GLY A 445 -10.22 -33.40 -18.48
C GLY A 445 -11.55 -33.99 -18.92
#